data_AF-A0A673ABF7-F1
#
_entry.id   AF-A0A673ABF7-F1
#
_cell.length_a   1.000
_cell.length_b   1.000
_cell.length_c   1.000
_cell.angle_alpha   90.00
_cell.angle_beta   90.00
_cell.angle_gamma   90.00
#
_symmetry.space_group_name_H-M   'P 1'
#
loop_
_entity.id
_entity.type
_entity.pdbx_description
1 polymer ?
#
loop_
_entity_poly.entity_id
_entity_poly.type
_entity_poly.pdbx_seq_one_letter_code
_entity_poly.pdbx_strand_id
1 'polypeptide(L)'
;VKDTKKFFKRSDLARKEQDDYFRRCGYKEDEPSTSSNPVLELELTEEKLPMTLSRQEVIRRLRERGEPIRLFGESDYDAFQRLRKIEILTPEVNKGLRNDLKAAMDKIDQQYLNEIVGGTESGELDTQHDLKVHEENTTIEELEALGKTLGTGDDDGDQDVIDKFLRFLLGVWAKDLNSREDHVKRSVQGKLASATHSQTESYLKPLFRKLRKKSLPADIKESITDIIKFMLEREYVKANDAYLQMAIGNAPWPIGVTMVGIHARTGREKIFSKHVAHVLNDETQRKYIQGLKRLMTICQKHFPTDPSKCVEYNAL
;
A
#
# COMPACT_ATOMS: atom_id res chain seq x y z
N VAL A 1 58.11 37.24 -41.97
CA VAL A 1 57.28 37.30 -43.19
C VAL A 1 55.84 37.50 -42.77
N LYS A 2 55.25 38.67 -43.07
CA LYS A 2 53.89 39.05 -42.65
C LYS A 2 52.89 38.41 -43.60
N ASP A 3 52.01 37.57 -43.09
CA ASP A 3 50.95 36.94 -43.87
C ASP A 3 49.66 37.78 -43.72
N THR A 4 49.57 38.85 -44.51
CA THR A 4 48.40 39.76 -44.54
C THR A 4 47.26 39.17 -45.36
N LYS A 5 46.55 38.18 -44.80
CA LYS A 5 45.24 37.76 -45.32
C LYS A 5 44.18 38.78 -44.92
N LYS A 6 43.58 39.44 -45.92
CA LYS A 6 42.57 40.51 -45.76
C LYS A 6 41.19 39.98 -45.33
N PHE A 7 40.97 38.67 -45.38
CA PHE A 7 39.71 38.02 -44.99
C PHE A 7 39.99 36.73 -44.21
N PHE A 8 39.25 36.50 -43.13
CA PHE A 8 39.30 35.31 -42.29
C PHE A 8 37.91 34.67 -42.18
N LYS A 9 37.84 33.34 -42.13
CA LYS A 9 36.57 32.64 -41.90
C LYS A 9 36.11 32.91 -40.47
N ARG A 10 34.81 33.14 -40.29
CA ARG A 10 34.19 33.43 -38.98
C ARG A 10 34.41 32.30 -37.97
N SER A 11 34.51 31.05 -38.43
CA SER A 11 34.85 29.89 -37.59
C SER A 11 36.22 30.02 -36.93
N ASP A 12 37.20 30.58 -37.67
CA ASP A 12 38.59 30.64 -37.23
C ASP A 12 38.79 31.81 -36.25
N LEU A 13 38.02 32.89 -36.43
CA LEU A 13 37.94 33.99 -35.47
C LEU A 13 37.32 33.51 -34.15
N ALA A 14 36.17 32.82 -34.20
CA ALA A 14 35.48 32.34 -33.02
C ALA A 14 36.34 31.37 -32.20
N ARG A 15 37.08 30.48 -32.87
CA ARG A 15 37.99 29.54 -32.19
C ARG A 15 39.14 30.27 -31.48
N LYS A 16 39.66 31.34 -32.11
CA LYS A 16 40.74 32.14 -31.54
C LYS A 16 40.27 32.99 -30.36
N GLU A 17 39.06 33.55 -30.44
CA GLU A 17 38.41 34.27 -29.33
C GLU A 17 38.13 33.34 -28.14
N GLN A 18 37.71 32.10 -28.43
CA GLN A 18 37.47 31.08 -27.41
C GLN A 18 38.78 30.64 -26.73
N ASP A 19 39.85 30.39 -27.50
CA ASP A 19 41.17 30.06 -26.96
C ASP A 19 41.76 31.20 -26.11
N ASP A 20 41.61 32.45 -26.55
CA ASP A 20 42.07 33.62 -25.80
C ASP A 20 41.24 33.86 -24.53
N TYR A 21 39.93 33.56 -24.55
CA TYR A 21 39.05 33.58 -23.38
C TYR A 21 39.50 32.54 -22.34
N PHE A 22 39.73 31.28 -22.74
CA PHE A 22 40.20 30.24 -21.84
C PHE A 22 41.58 30.56 -21.24
N ARG A 23 42.47 31.17 -22.03
CA ARG A 23 43.80 31.60 -21.58
C ARG A 23 43.74 32.77 -20.60
N ARG A 24 42.77 33.68 -20.75
CA ARG A 24 42.56 34.84 -19.87
C ARG A 24 41.84 34.46 -18.58
N CYS A 25 40.97 33.45 -18.60
CA CYS A 25 40.26 32.92 -17.43
C CYS A 25 41.07 31.88 -16.63
N GLY A 26 42.28 31.52 -17.07
CA GLY A 26 43.18 30.63 -16.33
C GLY A 26 42.72 29.18 -16.24
N TYR A 27 41.83 28.73 -17.14
CA TYR A 27 41.29 27.38 -17.11
C TYR A 27 42.28 26.40 -17.75
N LYS A 28 42.82 25.46 -16.98
CA LYS A 28 43.47 24.25 -17.50
C LYS A 28 42.42 23.15 -17.57
N GLU A 29 42.32 22.44 -18.68
CA GLU A 29 41.57 21.18 -18.74
C GLU A 29 42.28 20.17 -17.83
N ASP A 30 41.81 20.08 -16.59
CA ASP A 30 42.08 18.93 -15.73
C ASP A 30 41.05 17.84 -16.08
N GLU A 31 41.57 16.64 -16.33
CA GLU A 31 40.86 15.35 -16.35
C GLU A 31 39.74 15.33 -15.30
N PRO A 32 38.55 14.78 -15.60
CA PRO A 32 37.36 14.93 -14.77
C PRO A 32 37.58 14.27 -13.41
N SER A 33 37.99 15.10 -12.46
CA SER A 33 38.09 14.81 -11.05
C SER A 33 36.75 15.21 -10.42
N THR A 34 36.07 14.19 -9.93
CA THR A 34 34.77 14.21 -9.27
C THR A 34 34.71 15.19 -8.11
N SER A 35 33.77 16.14 -8.17
CA SER A 35 33.31 16.88 -6.99
C SER A 35 31.98 17.59 -7.26
N SER A 36 30.86 16.96 -6.91
CA SER A 36 29.69 17.68 -6.35
C SER A 36 28.58 16.74 -5.86
N ASN A 37 28.24 16.88 -4.57
CA ASN A 37 26.99 16.51 -3.87
C ASN A 37 26.62 15.02 -3.70
N PRO A 38 26.50 14.49 -2.45
CA PRO A 38 26.27 13.07 -2.18
C PRO A 38 24.78 12.68 -2.14
N VAL A 39 23.96 13.17 -3.07
CA VAL A 39 22.53 12.81 -3.15
C VAL A 39 22.16 12.56 -4.60
N LEU A 40 21.76 11.31 -4.89
CA LEU A 40 21.33 10.75 -6.18
C LEU A 40 22.43 10.51 -7.23
N GLU A 41 23.17 9.41 -7.06
CA GLU A 41 23.46 8.51 -8.19
C GLU A 41 23.93 7.16 -7.64
N LEU A 42 22.97 6.26 -7.37
CA LEU A 42 23.29 4.84 -7.46
C LEU A 42 23.45 4.57 -8.96
N GLU A 43 24.71 4.61 -9.42
CA GLU A 43 25.13 3.95 -10.66
C GLU A 43 24.85 2.45 -10.54
N LEU A 44 23.62 2.08 -10.87
CA LEU A 44 23.34 0.75 -11.39
C LEU A 44 23.90 0.74 -12.81
N THR A 45 25.03 0.05 -12.95
CA THR A 45 25.65 -0.40 -14.21
C THR A 45 24.69 -0.37 -15.39
N GLU A 46 25.05 0.36 -16.44
CA GLU A 46 24.33 0.52 -17.71
C GLU A 46 24.21 -0.79 -18.53
N GLU A 47 23.73 -1.87 -17.93
CA GLU A 47 23.31 -3.04 -18.69
C GLU A 47 21.95 -2.74 -19.31
N LYS A 48 21.99 -2.18 -20.52
CA LYS A 48 20.83 -2.02 -21.40
C LYS A 48 20.08 -3.35 -21.51
N LEU A 49 18.96 -3.46 -20.79
CA LEU A 49 18.18 -4.70 -20.72
C LEU A 49 17.54 -5.01 -22.08
N PRO A 50 17.50 -6.28 -22.51
CA PRO A 50 16.87 -6.66 -23.77
C PRO A 50 15.37 -6.32 -23.76
N MET A 51 14.85 -5.85 -24.88
CA MET A 51 13.45 -5.46 -25.01
C MET A 51 12.54 -6.70 -24.98
N THR A 52 12.06 -7.05 -23.78
CA THR A 52 11.24 -8.25 -23.55
C THR A 52 9.73 -7.99 -23.59
N LEU A 53 9.32 -6.72 -23.65
CA LEU A 53 7.91 -6.32 -23.59
C LEU A 53 7.48 -5.62 -24.87
N SER A 54 6.23 -5.85 -25.28
CA SER A 54 5.62 -5.12 -26.39
C SER A 54 5.37 -3.67 -26.00
N ARG A 55 5.40 -2.77 -26.98
CA ARG A 55 5.15 -1.33 -26.78
C ARG A 55 3.81 -1.05 -26.11
N GLN A 56 2.75 -1.79 -26.48
CA GLN A 56 1.43 -1.64 -25.87
C GLN A 56 1.46 -1.94 -24.37
N GLU A 57 2.24 -2.93 -23.97
CA GLU A 57 2.37 -3.31 -22.57
C GLU A 57 3.20 -2.29 -21.78
N VAL A 58 4.24 -1.72 -22.40
CA VAL A 58 5.02 -0.63 -21.80
C VAL A 58 4.14 0.60 -21.54
N ILE A 59 3.34 1.01 -22.52
CA ILE A 59 2.38 2.11 -22.40
C ILE A 59 1.38 1.84 -21.28
N ARG A 60 0.82 0.62 -21.22
CA ARG A 60 -0.14 0.22 -20.20
C ARG A 60 0.46 0.34 -18.80
N ARG A 61 1.66 -0.22 -18.58
CA ARG A 61 2.31 -0.23 -17.26
C ARG A 61 2.81 1.14 -16.80
N LEU A 62 3.21 2.01 -17.73
CA LEU A 62 3.53 3.41 -17.44
C LEU A 62 2.28 4.18 -17.01
N ARG A 63 1.14 4.01 -17.71
CA ARG A 63 -0.14 4.61 -17.30
C ARG A 63 -0.62 4.13 -15.93
N GLU A 64 -0.49 2.83 -15.65
CA GLU A 64 -0.83 2.24 -14.35
C GLU A 64 0.01 2.79 -13.17
N ARG A 65 1.16 3.39 -13.47
CA ARG A 65 2.06 4.06 -12.52
C ARG A 65 1.91 5.58 -12.51
N GLY A 66 1.02 6.14 -13.34
CA GLY A 66 0.86 7.59 -13.47
C GLY A 66 2.04 8.29 -14.16
N GLU A 67 2.89 7.52 -14.85
CA GLU A 67 4.10 8.02 -15.49
C GLU A 67 3.82 8.45 -16.93
N PRO A 68 4.50 9.51 -17.44
CA PRO A 68 4.38 9.91 -18.83
C PRO A 68 4.68 8.73 -19.77
N ILE A 69 3.78 8.52 -20.73
CA ILE A 69 3.89 7.42 -21.70
C ILE A 69 5.18 7.54 -22.52
N ARG A 70 5.58 8.78 -22.83
CA ARG A 70 6.78 9.09 -23.59
C ARG A 70 7.30 10.46 -23.19
N LEU A 71 8.61 10.55 -22.96
CA LEU A 71 9.32 11.82 -22.74
C LEU A 71 9.87 12.37 -24.06
N PHE A 72 10.20 13.66 -24.07
CA PHE A 72 10.77 14.31 -25.25
C PHE A 72 12.12 13.68 -25.61
N GLY A 73 12.29 13.28 -26.88
CA GLY A 73 13.51 12.61 -27.36
C GLY A 73 13.64 11.13 -27.01
N GLU A 74 12.67 10.54 -26.28
CA GLU A 74 12.72 9.14 -25.85
C GLU A 74 12.34 8.18 -27.00
N SER A 75 13.11 7.12 -27.24
CA SER A 75 12.70 6.03 -28.13
C SER A 75 11.79 5.02 -27.42
N ASP A 76 11.11 4.14 -28.16
CA ASP A 76 10.27 3.09 -27.54
C ASP A 76 11.11 2.14 -26.64
N TYR A 77 12.39 1.96 -26.98
CA TYR A 77 13.33 1.18 -26.16
C TYR A 77 13.73 1.92 -24.87
N ASP A 78 13.92 3.24 -24.95
CA ASP A 78 14.25 4.06 -23.78
C ASP A 78 13.07 4.14 -22.81
N ALA A 79 11.84 4.23 -23.32
CA ALA A 79 10.62 4.14 -22.52
C ALA A 79 10.49 2.78 -21.81
N PHE A 80 10.88 1.69 -22.46
CA PHE A 80 10.95 0.35 -21.84
C PHE A 80 12.00 0.29 -20.73
N GLN A 81 13.20 0.81 -20.97
CA GLN A 81 14.26 0.84 -19.96
C GLN A 81 13.86 1.70 -18.76
N ARG A 82 13.23 2.85 -18.99
CA ARG A 82 12.68 3.69 -17.93
C ARG A 82 11.62 2.96 -17.13
N LEU A 83 10.66 2.31 -17.79
CA LEU A 83 9.67 1.47 -17.10
C LEU A 83 10.37 0.43 -16.22
N ARG A 84 11.41 -0.24 -16.74
CA ARG A 84 12.12 -1.28 -15.99
C ARG A 84 12.89 -0.73 -14.80
N LYS A 85 13.51 0.44 -14.94
CA LYS A 85 14.15 1.18 -13.85
C LYS A 85 13.12 1.57 -12.77
N ILE A 86 11.95 2.04 -13.16
CA ILE A 86 10.84 2.35 -12.24
C ILE A 86 10.35 1.10 -11.52
N GLU A 87 10.22 -0.03 -12.23
CA GLU A 87 9.82 -1.32 -11.63
C GLU A 87 10.83 -1.85 -10.61
N ILE A 88 12.13 -1.64 -10.84
CA ILE A 88 13.21 -2.06 -9.93
C ILE A 88 13.28 -1.15 -8.71
N LEU A 89 13.22 0.17 -8.92
CA LEU A 89 13.31 1.17 -7.84
C LEU A 89 12.05 1.20 -6.98
N THR A 90 10.89 0.98 -7.60
CA THR A 90 9.58 0.97 -6.94
C THR A 90 8.89 -0.36 -7.23
N PRO A 91 9.30 -1.46 -6.57
CA PRO A 91 8.63 -2.73 -6.73
C PRO A 91 7.15 -2.57 -6.34
N GLU A 92 6.25 -3.01 -7.21
CA GLU A 92 4.81 -2.98 -6.93
C GLU A 92 4.48 -3.94 -5.78
N VAL A 93 4.51 -3.43 -4.56
CA VAL A 93 4.04 -4.15 -3.36
C VAL A 93 2.53 -4.48 -3.47
N ASN A 94 1.81 -3.80 -4.38
CA ASN A 94 0.34 -3.84 -4.50
C ASN A 94 -0.19 -4.59 -5.72
N LYS A 95 0.63 -5.33 -6.47
CA LYS A 95 0.22 -6.00 -7.71
C LYS A 95 -0.93 -7.02 -7.49
N GLY A 96 -0.90 -7.74 -6.37
CA GLY A 96 -2.00 -8.64 -5.94
C GLY A 96 -3.23 -7.88 -5.45
N LEU A 97 -3.01 -6.79 -4.71
CA LEU A 97 -4.07 -5.97 -4.10
C LEU A 97 -4.95 -5.26 -5.14
N ARG A 98 -4.34 -4.80 -6.25
CA ARG A 98 -5.07 -4.17 -7.38
C ARG A 98 -5.92 -5.18 -8.15
N ASN A 99 -5.41 -6.39 -8.36
CA ASN A 99 -6.16 -7.45 -9.03
C ASN A 99 -7.38 -7.87 -8.22
N ASP A 100 -7.23 -8.02 -6.91
CA ASP A 100 -8.32 -8.40 -6.02
C ASP A 100 -9.41 -7.31 -5.96
N LEU A 101 -9.03 -6.02 -5.93
CA LEU A 101 -10.00 -4.92 -5.96
C LEU A 101 -10.73 -4.87 -7.29
N LYS A 102 -10.01 -5.05 -8.41
CA LYS A 102 -10.62 -5.13 -9.74
C LYS A 102 -11.59 -6.30 -9.84
N ALA A 103 -11.22 -7.48 -9.35
CA ALA A 103 -12.11 -8.64 -9.33
C ALA A 103 -13.37 -8.40 -8.48
N ALA A 104 -13.24 -7.70 -7.35
CA ALA A 104 -14.39 -7.30 -6.53
C ALA A 104 -15.30 -6.29 -7.26
N MET A 105 -14.72 -5.34 -7.98
CA MET A 105 -15.47 -4.37 -8.79
C MET A 105 -16.18 -5.06 -9.96
N ASP A 106 -15.48 -5.92 -10.69
CA ASP A 106 -16.04 -6.70 -11.80
C ASP A 106 -17.21 -7.56 -11.32
N LYS A 107 -17.14 -8.10 -10.09
CA LYS A 107 -18.26 -8.87 -9.49
C LYS A 107 -19.48 -8.00 -9.20
N ILE A 108 -19.27 -6.78 -8.69
CA ILE A 108 -20.37 -5.81 -8.46
C ILE A 108 -20.98 -5.36 -9.79
N ASP A 109 -20.14 -5.08 -10.79
CA ASP A 109 -20.62 -4.69 -12.12
C ASP A 109 -21.34 -5.85 -12.82
N GLN A 110 -20.89 -7.11 -12.63
CA GLN A 110 -21.62 -8.30 -13.10
C GLN A 110 -22.98 -8.45 -12.42
N GLN A 111 -23.08 -8.22 -11.10
CA GLN A 111 -24.36 -8.23 -10.40
C GLN A 111 -25.31 -7.18 -10.97
N TYR A 112 -24.79 -5.97 -11.19
CA TYR A 112 -25.55 -4.87 -11.79
C TYR A 112 -26.00 -5.17 -13.23
N LEU A 113 -25.12 -5.75 -14.07
CA LEU A 113 -25.46 -6.12 -15.44
C LEU A 113 -26.50 -7.24 -15.50
N ASN A 114 -26.37 -8.26 -14.65
CA ASN A 114 -27.35 -9.34 -14.56
C ASN A 114 -28.73 -8.82 -14.12
N GLU A 115 -28.78 -7.79 -13.28
CA GLU A 115 -30.00 -7.11 -12.85
C GLU A 115 -30.67 -6.33 -13.99
N ILE A 116 -29.89 -5.57 -14.79
CA ILE A 116 -30.41 -4.84 -15.96
C ILE A 116 -30.95 -5.81 -17.03
N VAL A 117 -30.24 -6.91 -17.28
CA VAL A 117 -30.62 -7.92 -18.27
C VAL A 117 -31.77 -8.81 -17.78
N GLY A 118 -31.90 -8.97 -16.45
CA GLY A 118 -32.87 -9.86 -15.79
C GLY A 118 -34.33 -9.38 -15.79
N GLY A 119 -34.60 -8.13 -16.14
CA GLY A 119 -35.96 -7.61 -16.40
C GLY A 119 -36.94 -7.72 -15.22
N THR A 120 -37.08 -6.63 -14.46
CA THR A 120 -38.22 -6.27 -13.58
C THR A 120 -39.17 -7.41 -13.16
N GLU A 121 -38.73 -8.31 -12.27
CA GLU A 121 -39.69 -8.98 -11.39
C GLU A 121 -39.91 -8.07 -10.18
N SER A 122 -41.15 -7.62 -10.03
CA SER A 122 -41.66 -6.76 -8.97
C SER A 122 -41.55 -7.45 -7.60
N GLY A 123 -40.36 -7.40 -7.01
CA GLY A 123 -40.06 -7.76 -5.62
C GLY A 123 -38.99 -6.83 -5.08
N GLU A 124 -39.40 -5.93 -4.18
CA GLU A 124 -38.57 -5.04 -3.35
C GLU A 124 -37.35 -4.40 -4.03
N LEU A 125 -37.58 -3.23 -4.67
CA LEU A 125 -36.53 -2.42 -5.32
C LEU A 125 -35.46 -1.88 -4.35
N ASP A 126 -35.71 -1.90 -3.04
CA ASP A 126 -34.93 -1.16 -2.03
C ASP A 126 -33.72 -1.94 -1.45
N THR A 127 -33.63 -3.26 -1.70
CA THR A 127 -32.60 -4.14 -1.10
C THR A 127 -31.65 -4.79 -2.12
N GLN A 128 -31.77 -4.48 -3.41
CA GLN A 128 -31.09 -5.24 -4.48
C GLN A 128 -29.59 -4.93 -4.61
N HIS A 129 -29.13 -3.79 -4.10
CA HIS A 129 -27.70 -3.42 -4.06
C HIS A 129 -27.06 -3.62 -2.68
N ASP A 130 -27.78 -4.26 -1.77
CA ASP A 130 -27.35 -4.38 -0.39
C ASP A 130 -26.30 -5.47 -0.22
N LEU A 131 -25.24 -5.12 0.51
CA LEU A 131 -24.25 -6.08 0.97
C LEU A 131 -24.91 -7.03 1.96
N LYS A 132 -24.50 -8.30 1.91
CA LYS A 132 -24.98 -9.31 2.85
C LYS A 132 -24.58 -8.91 4.27
N VAL A 133 -25.59 -8.56 5.08
CA VAL A 133 -25.41 -8.32 6.50
C VAL A 133 -25.51 -9.66 7.21
N HIS A 134 -24.39 -10.14 7.76
CA HIS A 134 -24.45 -11.22 8.74
C HIS A 134 -24.86 -10.60 10.08
N GLU A 135 -26.15 -10.66 10.41
CA GLU A 135 -26.66 -10.19 11.70
C GLU A 135 -26.25 -11.18 12.80
N GLU A 136 -25.14 -10.89 13.45
CA GLU A 136 -24.93 -11.33 14.83
C GLU A 136 -25.50 -10.21 15.71
N ASN A 137 -26.59 -10.49 16.44
CA ASN A 137 -27.26 -9.59 17.39
C ASN A 137 -26.36 -9.29 18.61
N THR A 138 -25.16 -8.79 18.38
CA THR A 138 -24.21 -8.43 19.40
C THR A 138 -24.31 -6.93 19.61
N THR A 139 -24.67 -6.50 20.82
CA THR A 139 -24.70 -5.08 21.16
C THR A 139 -23.29 -4.58 21.48
N ILE A 140 -23.05 -3.29 21.26
CA ILE A 140 -21.76 -2.63 21.56
C ILE A 140 -21.42 -2.79 23.04
N GLU A 141 -22.42 -2.75 23.92
CA GLU A 141 -22.28 -2.95 25.37
C GLU A 141 -21.82 -4.38 25.71
N GLU A 142 -22.32 -5.40 25.00
CA GLU A 142 -21.84 -6.77 25.14
C GLU A 142 -20.38 -6.91 24.66
N LEU A 143 -20.00 -6.20 23.62
CA LEU A 143 -18.62 -6.20 23.13
C LEU A 143 -17.65 -5.50 24.09
N GLU A 144 -18.05 -4.38 24.70
CA GLU A 144 -17.26 -3.71 25.74
C GLU A 144 -17.11 -4.61 26.98
N ALA A 145 -18.14 -5.39 27.33
CA ALA A 145 -18.05 -6.39 28.41
C ALA A 145 -17.09 -7.53 28.06
N LEU A 146 -17.14 -8.05 26.82
CA LEU A 146 -16.22 -9.08 26.32
C LEU A 146 -14.78 -8.58 26.19
N GLY A 147 -14.58 -7.28 25.99
CA GLY A 147 -13.25 -6.65 26.02
C GLY A 147 -12.55 -6.75 27.38
N LYS A 148 -13.32 -6.77 28.47
CA LYS A 148 -12.76 -6.89 29.84
C LYS A 148 -12.29 -8.31 30.15
N THR A 149 -12.86 -9.31 29.50
CA THR A 149 -12.40 -10.72 29.59
C THR A 149 -11.23 -11.01 28.65
N LEU A 150 -10.92 -10.08 27.73
CA LEU A 150 -9.89 -10.29 26.73
C LEU A 150 -8.47 -10.24 27.35
N GLY A 151 -7.68 -11.27 27.10
CA GLY A 151 -6.31 -11.37 27.60
C GLY A 151 -6.19 -11.80 29.06
N THR A 152 -7.23 -12.40 29.65
CA THR A 152 -7.18 -12.97 31.02
C THR A 152 -6.58 -14.38 31.07
N GLY A 153 -6.00 -14.87 29.97
CA GLY A 153 -5.31 -16.16 29.88
C GLY A 153 -6.14 -17.30 29.29
N ASP A 154 -7.38 -17.04 28.85
CA ASP A 154 -8.18 -17.99 28.05
C ASP A 154 -7.97 -17.72 26.56
N ASP A 155 -6.96 -18.39 26.01
CA ASP A 155 -6.56 -18.26 24.60
C ASP A 155 -7.64 -18.67 23.60
N ASP A 156 -8.52 -19.59 23.98
CA ASP A 156 -9.60 -20.06 23.12
C ASP A 156 -10.76 -19.07 23.19
N GLY A 157 -11.14 -18.62 24.38
CA GLY A 157 -12.13 -17.56 24.57
C GLY A 157 -11.75 -16.26 23.86
N ASP A 158 -10.49 -15.83 23.97
CA ASP A 158 -9.97 -14.64 23.28
C ASP A 158 -10.17 -14.72 21.76
N GLN A 159 -9.89 -15.89 21.16
CA GLN A 159 -10.09 -16.10 19.72
C GLN A 159 -11.56 -16.05 19.30
N ASP A 160 -12.48 -16.49 20.15
CA ASP A 160 -13.91 -16.41 19.87
C ASP A 160 -14.42 -14.97 19.99
N VAL A 161 -13.94 -14.21 20.96
CA VAL A 161 -14.25 -12.78 21.08
C VAL A 161 -13.71 -12.01 19.88
N ILE A 162 -12.48 -12.31 19.43
CA ILE A 162 -11.91 -11.70 18.21
C ILE A 162 -12.76 -12.02 16.98
N ASP A 163 -13.15 -13.29 16.77
CA ASP A 163 -14.00 -13.68 15.63
C ASP A 163 -15.34 -12.92 15.67
N LYS A 164 -16.01 -12.89 16.83
CA LYS A 164 -17.29 -12.19 17.04
C LYS A 164 -17.18 -10.69 16.80
N PHE A 165 -16.14 -10.03 17.33
CA PHE A 165 -15.94 -8.59 17.18
C PHE A 165 -15.66 -8.19 15.73
N LEU A 166 -14.81 -8.95 15.02
CA LEU A 166 -14.50 -8.68 13.61
C LEU A 166 -15.72 -8.89 12.70
N ARG A 167 -16.55 -9.91 12.98
CA ARG A 167 -17.84 -10.11 12.28
C ARG A 167 -18.81 -8.97 12.53
N PHE A 168 -18.92 -8.54 13.78
CA PHE A 168 -19.75 -7.40 14.15
C PHE A 168 -19.34 -6.14 13.36
N LEU A 169 -18.04 -5.79 13.31
CA LEU A 169 -17.57 -4.63 12.55
C LEU A 169 -17.86 -4.74 11.04
N LEU A 170 -17.68 -5.93 10.44
CA LEU A 170 -18.06 -6.16 9.04
C LEU A 170 -19.57 -5.97 8.80
N GLY A 171 -20.39 -6.38 9.77
CA GLY A 171 -21.84 -6.20 9.75
C GLY A 171 -22.25 -4.74 9.89
N VAL A 172 -21.66 -4.00 10.83
CA VAL A 172 -21.89 -2.55 10.99
C VAL A 172 -21.50 -1.80 9.72
N TRP A 173 -20.36 -2.14 9.12
CA TRP A 173 -19.92 -1.52 7.87
C TRP A 173 -20.86 -1.83 6.71
N ALA A 174 -21.34 -3.07 6.59
CA ALA A 174 -22.33 -3.43 5.58
C ALA A 174 -23.64 -2.64 5.77
N LYS A 175 -24.13 -2.52 7.01
CA LYS A 175 -25.32 -1.72 7.34
C LYS A 175 -25.13 -0.24 6.97
N ASP A 176 -23.96 0.36 7.23
CA ASP A 176 -23.63 1.73 6.82
C ASP A 176 -23.57 1.94 5.30
N LEU A 177 -23.12 0.91 4.57
CA LEU A 177 -23.10 0.96 3.12
C LEU A 177 -24.51 0.81 2.53
N ASN A 178 -25.34 -0.02 3.17
CA ASN A 178 -26.73 -0.27 2.76
C ASN A 178 -27.68 0.87 3.13
N SER A 179 -27.41 1.64 4.18
CA SER A 179 -28.25 2.79 4.59
C SER A 179 -28.13 4.01 3.67
N ARG A 180 -27.17 4.00 2.73
CA ARG A 180 -26.96 5.09 1.77
C ARG A 180 -28.06 5.10 0.73
N GLU A 181 -28.41 6.28 0.23
CA GLU A 181 -29.38 6.37 -0.86
C GLU A 181 -28.90 5.64 -2.12
N ASP A 182 -29.82 5.05 -2.87
CA ASP A 182 -29.51 4.23 -4.06
C ASP A 182 -28.68 4.96 -5.12
N HIS A 183 -28.90 6.26 -5.27
CA HIS A 183 -28.11 7.07 -6.20
C HIS A 183 -26.64 7.15 -5.77
N VAL A 184 -26.36 7.16 -4.46
CA VAL A 184 -25.00 7.12 -3.89
C VAL A 184 -24.43 5.72 -4.02
N LYS A 185 -25.20 4.67 -3.77
CA LYS A 185 -24.77 3.26 -3.95
C LYS A 185 -24.30 2.99 -5.38
N ARG A 186 -25.04 3.51 -6.37
CA ARG A 186 -24.75 3.35 -7.81
C ARG A 186 -23.59 4.22 -8.31
N SER A 187 -23.21 5.27 -7.56
CA SER A 187 -22.09 6.13 -7.92
C SER A 187 -20.76 5.35 -7.94
N VAL A 188 -19.77 5.88 -8.66
CA VAL A 188 -18.41 5.27 -8.70
C VAL A 188 -17.84 5.13 -7.29
N GLN A 189 -18.05 6.12 -6.43
CA GLN A 189 -17.59 6.10 -5.05
C GLN A 189 -18.34 5.06 -4.20
N GLY A 190 -19.65 4.93 -4.38
CA GLY A 190 -20.48 3.92 -3.71
C GLY A 190 -20.06 2.50 -4.09
N LYS A 191 -19.93 2.23 -5.39
CA LYS A 191 -19.43 0.96 -5.90
C LYS A 191 -18.05 0.65 -5.32
N LEU A 192 -17.11 1.61 -5.37
CA LEU A 192 -15.75 1.44 -4.83
C LEU A 192 -15.77 1.10 -3.35
N ALA A 193 -16.61 1.76 -2.56
CA ALA A 193 -16.76 1.47 -1.13
C ALA A 193 -17.29 0.04 -0.91
N SER A 194 -18.29 -0.40 -1.69
CA SER A 194 -18.82 -1.76 -1.63
C SER A 194 -17.81 -2.83 -2.07
N ALA A 195 -17.00 -2.57 -3.10
CA ALA A 195 -15.91 -3.50 -3.46
C ALA A 195 -14.82 -3.55 -2.40
N THR A 196 -14.52 -2.42 -1.76
CA THR A 196 -13.54 -2.36 -0.68
C THR A 196 -14.01 -3.19 0.51
N HIS A 197 -15.31 -3.14 0.83
CA HIS A 197 -15.93 -4.03 1.83
C HIS A 197 -15.80 -5.51 1.41
N SER A 198 -16.24 -5.86 0.20
CA SER A 198 -16.19 -7.25 -0.28
C SER A 198 -14.76 -7.81 -0.35
N GLN A 199 -13.80 -6.98 -0.75
CA GLN A 199 -12.37 -7.32 -0.73
C GLN A 199 -11.89 -7.58 0.70
N THR A 200 -12.29 -6.73 1.65
CA THR A 200 -11.92 -6.87 3.06
C THR A 200 -12.51 -8.14 3.68
N GLU A 201 -13.77 -8.46 3.37
CA GLU A 201 -14.41 -9.71 3.77
C GLU A 201 -13.64 -10.92 3.22
N SER A 202 -13.22 -10.88 1.94
CA SER A 202 -12.40 -11.91 1.31
C SER A 202 -11.03 -12.08 2.01
N TYR A 203 -10.40 -10.96 2.37
CA TYR A 203 -9.10 -10.95 3.06
C TYR A 203 -9.18 -11.52 4.46
N LEU A 204 -10.30 -11.37 5.16
CA LEU A 204 -10.50 -11.88 6.52
C LEU A 204 -10.94 -13.36 6.57
N LYS A 205 -11.40 -13.95 5.46
CA LYS A 205 -11.81 -15.38 5.40
C LYS A 205 -10.74 -16.36 5.92
N PRO A 206 -9.46 -16.24 5.55
CA PRO A 206 -8.40 -17.09 6.11
C PRO A 206 -8.23 -16.91 7.62
N LEU A 207 -8.33 -15.67 8.12
CA LEU A 207 -8.23 -15.38 9.55
C LEU A 207 -9.38 -16.03 10.33
N PHE A 208 -10.63 -15.86 9.89
CA PHE A 208 -11.80 -16.51 10.49
C PHE A 208 -11.72 -18.04 10.47
N ARG A 209 -11.09 -18.63 9.46
CA ARG A 209 -10.82 -20.08 9.43
C ARG A 209 -9.77 -20.48 10.46
N LYS A 210 -8.73 -19.66 10.66
CA LYS A 210 -7.67 -19.92 11.65
C LYS A 210 -8.17 -19.76 13.08
N LEU A 211 -8.96 -18.72 13.36
CA LEU A 211 -9.61 -18.47 14.66
C LEU A 211 -10.53 -19.62 15.05
N ARG A 212 -11.41 -20.08 14.15
CA ARG A 212 -12.29 -21.24 14.42
C ARG A 212 -11.55 -22.55 14.62
N LYS A 213 -10.38 -22.72 13.98
CA LYS A 213 -9.54 -23.91 14.13
C LYS A 213 -8.54 -23.80 15.29
N LYS A 214 -8.51 -22.67 16.01
CA LYS A 214 -7.53 -22.37 17.06
C LYS A 214 -6.08 -22.62 16.62
N SER A 215 -5.77 -22.28 15.37
CA SER A 215 -4.46 -22.55 14.71
C SER A 215 -3.71 -21.27 14.34
N LEU A 216 -4.02 -20.17 15.03
CA LEU A 216 -3.33 -18.90 14.86
C LEU A 216 -2.01 -18.93 15.65
N PRO A 217 -0.88 -18.48 15.07
CA PRO A 217 0.37 -18.32 15.80
C PRO A 217 0.20 -17.43 17.03
N ALA A 218 0.86 -17.78 18.15
CA ALA A 218 0.67 -17.13 19.44
C ALA A 218 1.04 -15.63 19.42
N ASP A 219 2.07 -15.26 18.66
CA ASP A 219 2.54 -13.89 18.49
C ASP A 219 1.56 -13.01 17.70
N ILE A 220 0.99 -13.55 16.62
CA ILE A 220 -0.07 -12.86 15.86
C ILE A 220 -1.33 -12.76 16.72
N LYS A 221 -1.68 -13.83 17.44
CA LYS A 221 -2.84 -13.88 18.33
C LYS A 221 -2.75 -12.78 19.38
N GLU A 222 -1.66 -12.73 20.16
CA GLU A 222 -1.41 -11.70 21.17
C GLU A 222 -1.54 -10.29 20.57
N SER A 223 -0.92 -10.06 19.42
CA SER A 223 -0.97 -8.76 18.74
C SER A 223 -2.39 -8.38 18.31
N ILE A 224 -3.19 -9.32 17.76
CA ILE A 224 -4.58 -9.06 17.39
C ILE A 224 -5.44 -8.83 18.64
N THR A 225 -5.23 -9.61 19.71
CA THR A 225 -5.89 -9.44 21.01
C THR A 225 -5.71 -8.01 21.53
N ASP A 226 -4.47 -7.51 21.56
CA ASP A 226 -4.17 -6.14 22.00
C ASP A 226 -4.85 -5.09 21.13
N ILE A 227 -4.83 -5.26 19.80
CA ILE A 227 -5.50 -4.35 18.88
C ILE A 227 -7.00 -4.30 19.17
N ILE A 228 -7.66 -5.46 19.30
CA ILE A 228 -9.10 -5.53 19.56
C ILE A 228 -9.43 -4.92 20.93
N LYS A 229 -8.62 -5.19 21.95
CA LYS A 229 -8.78 -4.60 23.29
C LYS A 229 -8.74 -3.07 23.24
N PHE A 230 -7.72 -2.49 22.61
CA PHE A 230 -7.62 -1.03 22.49
C PHE A 230 -8.73 -0.42 21.61
N MET A 231 -9.22 -1.15 20.60
CA MET A 231 -10.39 -0.72 19.83
C MET A 231 -11.66 -0.68 20.68
N LEU A 232 -11.87 -1.67 21.55
CA LEU A 232 -12.99 -1.72 22.48
C LEU A 232 -12.92 -0.63 23.55
N GLU A 233 -11.71 -0.29 24.02
CA GLU A 233 -11.46 0.83 24.93
C GLU A 233 -11.53 2.20 24.24
N ARG A 234 -11.71 2.24 22.91
CA ARG A 234 -11.70 3.45 22.07
C ARG A 234 -10.39 4.23 22.17
N GLU A 235 -9.29 3.51 22.32
CA GLU A 235 -7.91 4.02 22.32
C GLU A 235 -7.25 3.74 20.96
N TYR A 236 -7.74 4.40 19.90
CA TYR A 236 -7.31 4.10 18.52
C TYR A 236 -5.83 4.38 18.26
N VAL A 237 -5.22 5.35 18.95
CA VAL A 237 -3.78 5.60 18.87
C VAL A 237 -2.98 4.38 19.35
N LYS A 238 -3.37 3.79 20.49
CA LYS A 238 -2.71 2.58 21.02
C LYS A 238 -2.98 1.37 20.15
N ALA A 239 -4.22 1.22 19.66
CA ALA A 239 -4.57 0.16 18.71
C ALA A 239 -3.71 0.25 17.44
N ASN A 240 -3.49 1.46 16.93
CA ASN A 240 -2.64 1.69 15.76
C ASN A 240 -1.17 1.42 16.03
N ASP A 241 -0.66 1.77 17.22
CA ASP A 241 0.71 1.44 17.61
C ASP A 241 0.93 -0.08 17.67
N ALA A 242 0.01 -0.81 18.32
CA ALA A 242 0.02 -2.28 18.34
C ALA A 242 -0.06 -2.89 16.93
N TYR A 243 -0.90 -2.31 16.05
CA TYR A 243 -0.97 -2.68 14.64
C TYR A 243 0.36 -2.48 13.90
N LEU A 244 1.00 -1.33 14.07
CA LEU A 244 2.29 -1.04 13.43
C LEU A 244 3.38 -1.98 13.96
N GLN A 245 3.38 -2.26 15.26
CA GLN A 245 4.29 -3.22 15.87
C GLN A 245 4.10 -4.64 15.29
N MET A 246 2.87 -5.07 15.02
CA MET A 246 2.60 -6.35 14.38
C MET A 246 2.99 -6.37 12.89
N ALA A 247 2.67 -5.31 12.14
CA ALA A 247 2.83 -5.25 10.70
C ALA A 247 4.29 -5.02 10.25
N ILE A 248 5.04 -4.22 11.03
CA ILE A 248 6.40 -3.78 10.71
C ILE A 248 7.42 -4.38 11.69
N GLY A 249 7.00 -4.67 12.92
CA GLY A 249 7.92 -5.10 13.98
C GLY A 249 8.69 -3.98 14.64
N ASN A 250 9.42 -4.35 15.69
CA ASN A 250 10.37 -3.46 16.37
C ASN A 250 11.69 -3.29 15.58
N ALA A 251 11.64 -3.49 14.26
CA ALA A 251 12.80 -3.35 13.40
C ALA A 251 13.08 -1.85 13.24
N PRO A 252 14.30 -1.37 13.56
CA PRO A 252 14.62 0.05 13.47
C PRO A 252 14.50 0.62 12.05
N TRP A 253 14.34 -0.23 11.02
CA TRP A 253 14.18 0.17 9.62
C TRP A 253 13.21 -0.78 8.88
N PRO A 254 12.09 -0.27 8.30
CA PRO A 254 11.04 -1.08 7.66
C PRO A 254 11.36 -1.51 6.22
N ILE A 255 12.41 -0.95 5.61
CA ILE A 255 12.79 -1.20 4.22
C ILE A 255 14.22 -1.73 4.24
N GLY A 256 14.41 -2.91 3.65
CA GLY A 256 15.60 -3.74 3.77
C GLY A 256 16.92 -2.98 3.62
N VAL A 257 17.64 -2.84 4.73
CA VAL A 257 19.09 -2.62 4.75
C VAL A 257 19.69 -3.56 5.78
N THR A 258 19.96 -4.81 5.37
CA THR A 258 20.56 -5.80 6.28
C THR A 258 22.06 -5.61 6.49
N MET A 259 22.76 -4.80 5.70
CA MET A 259 24.21 -4.58 5.90
C MET A 259 24.65 -3.20 5.44
N VAL A 260 24.99 -2.32 6.38
CA VAL A 260 25.96 -1.23 6.14
C VAL A 260 27.03 -1.36 7.21
N GLY A 261 28.12 -2.02 6.84
CA GLY A 261 29.27 -2.22 7.71
C GLY A 261 30.04 -3.49 7.33
N ILE A 262 31.32 -3.34 7.00
CA ILE A 262 32.25 -4.40 6.58
C ILE A 262 32.48 -5.46 7.69
N HIS A 263 31.93 -5.26 8.90
CA HIS A 263 32.08 -6.16 10.04
C HIS A 263 30.73 -6.45 10.71
N ALA A 264 30.23 -7.67 10.54
CA ALA A 264 29.07 -8.17 11.28
C ALA A 264 29.46 -8.39 12.75
N ARG A 265 28.83 -7.64 13.68
CA ARG A 265 29.07 -7.82 15.13
C ARG A 265 28.19 -8.95 15.67
N THR A 266 28.79 -9.84 16.46
CA THR A 266 28.24 -11.09 17.03
C THR A 266 27.09 -10.93 18.03
N GLY A 267 26.65 -9.71 18.35
CA GLY A 267 25.51 -9.44 19.24
C GLY A 267 24.17 -9.16 18.54
N ARG A 268 24.13 -9.14 17.20
CA ARG A 268 22.96 -8.69 16.43
C ARG A 268 21.81 -9.70 16.34
N GLU A 269 22.03 -10.96 16.71
CA GLU A 269 20.98 -11.99 16.68
C GLU A 269 19.97 -11.85 17.84
N LYS A 270 20.34 -11.15 18.93
CA LYS A 270 19.49 -10.99 20.12
C LYS A 270 18.50 -9.82 20.07
N ILE A 271 18.40 -9.10 18.94
CA ILE A 271 17.50 -7.93 18.80
C ILE A 271 16.18 -8.30 18.10
N PHE A 272 16.02 -9.55 17.63
CA PHE A 272 14.78 -10.05 17.01
C PHE A 272 13.79 -10.56 18.06
N SER A 273 13.35 -9.71 18.99
CA SER A 273 12.50 -10.14 20.11
C SER A 273 11.02 -10.36 19.75
N LYS A 274 10.59 -10.08 18.51
CA LYS A 274 9.35 -10.63 17.95
C LYS A 274 9.66 -11.03 16.50
N HIS A 275 9.33 -12.25 16.08
CA HIS A 275 9.72 -12.85 14.79
C HIS A 275 8.96 -12.23 13.59
N VAL A 276 9.01 -10.93 13.44
CA VAL A 276 8.27 -10.08 12.47
C VAL A 276 8.49 -10.47 11.00
N ALA A 277 9.61 -11.12 10.68
CA ALA A 277 9.96 -11.51 9.32
C ALA A 277 8.93 -12.44 8.67
N HIS A 278 8.15 -13.21 9.43
CA HIS A 278 7.19 -14.16 8.86
C HIS A 278 5.94 -13.47 8.27
N VAL A 279 5.47 -12.38 8.89
CA VAL A 279 4.27 -11.65 8.46
C VAL A 279 4.45 -11.01 7.09
N LEU A 280 5.62 -10.44 6.84
CA LEU A 280 5.94 -9.81 5.55
C LEU A 280 6.16 -10.84 4.43
N ASN A 281 6.50 -12.09 4.78
CA ASN A 281 6.76 -13.16 3.81
C ASN A 281 5.51 -13.95 3.39
N ASP A 282 4.42 -13.90 4.17
CA ASP A 282 3.17 -14.59 3.85
C ASP A 282 2.11 -13.61 3.30
N GLU A 283 1.80 -13.76 2.01
CA GLU A 283 0.79 -12.94 1.32
C GLU A 283 -0.61 -13.07 1.95
N THR A 284 -0.95 -14.25 2.49
CA THR A 284 -2.23 -14.46 3.17
C THR A 284 -2.30 -13.63 4.45
N GLN A 285 -1.18 -13.55 5.18
CA GLN A 285 -1.07 -12.77 6.41
C GLN A 285 -1.15 -11.28 6.14
N ARG A 286 -0.40 -10.82 5.15
CA ARG A 286 -0.45 -9.43 4.67
C ARG A 286 -1.88 -9.00 4.33
N LYS A 287 -2.64 -9.83 3.63
CA LYS A 287 -4.03 -9.53 3.24
C LYS A 287 -4.96 -9.38 4.46
N TYR A 288 -4.99 -10.32 5.39
CA TYR A 288 -5.88 -10.19 6.54
C TYR A 288 -5.45 -9.09 7.51
N ILE A 289 -4.15 -8.78 7.62
CA ILE A 289 -3.65 -7.64 8.41
C ILE A 289 -4.08 -6.32 7.77
N GLN A 290 -4.04 -6.21 6.45
CA GLN A 290 -4.60 -5.05 5.76
C GLN A 290 -6.12 -4.94 5.99
N GLY A 291 -6.83 -6.08 5.94
CA GLY A 291 -8.25 -6.14 6.26
C GLY A 291 -8.55 -5.65 7.68
N LEU A 292 -7.73 -6.05 8.65
CA LEU A 292 -7.81 -5.60 10.04
C LEU A 292 -7.65 -4.07 10.13
N LYS A 293 -6.65 -3.48 9.45
CA LYS A 293 -6.46 -2.02 9.43
C LYS A 293 -7.66 -1.27 8.88
N ARG A 294 -8.29 -1.78 7.82
CA ARG A 294 -9.51 -1.18 7.26
C ARG A 294 -10.64 -1.21 8.30
N LEU A 295 -10.82 -2.33 9.00
CA LEU A 295 -11.80 -2.43 10.08
C LEU A 295 -11.49 -1.50 11.25
N MET A 296 -10.22 -1.25 11.58
CA MET A 296 -9.84 -0.25 12.58
C MET A 296 -10.31 1.15 12.20
N THR A 297 -10.10 1.56 10.94
CA THR A 297 -10.58 2.86 10.43
C THR A 297 -12.10 2.96 10.48
N ILE A 298 -12.80 1.90 10.09
CA ILE A 298 -14.27 1.85 10.15
C ILE A 298 -14.77 1.91 11.59
N CYS A 299 -14.12 1.21 12.51
CA CYS A 299 -14.44 1.28 13.93
C CYS A 299 -14.31 2.71 14.47
N GLN A 300 -13.19 3.41 14.18
CA GLN A 300 -13.01 4.80 14.59
C GLN A 300 -14.09 5.73 14.00
N LYS A 301 -14.51 5.50 12.76
CA LYS A 301 -15.57 6.28 12.11
C LYS A 301 -16.94 6.09 12.78
N HIS A 302 -17.29 4.87 13.16
CA HIS A 302 -18.57 4.56 13.79
C HIS A 302 -18.61 4.84 15.29
N PHE A 303 -17.45 4.81 15.95
CA PHE A 303 -17.29 4.99 17.39
C PHE A 303 -16.32 6.13 17.68
N PRO A 304 -16.71 7.39 17.43
CA PRO A 304 -15.85 8.53 17.71
C PRO A 304 -15.53 8.62 19.20
N THR A 305 -14.33 9.12 19.50
CA THR A 305 -13.78 9.34 20.84
C THR A 305 -13.10 10.71 20.88
N ASP A 306 -12.42 11.03 21.99
CA ASP A 306 -11.65 12.26 22.12
C ASP A 306 -10.63 12.40 20.98
N PRO A 307 -10.44 13.61 20.41
CA PRO A 307 -9.50 13.82 19.30
C PRO A 307 -8.07 13.35 19.58
N SER A 308 -7.64 13.36 20.85
CA SER A 308 -6.32 12.88 21.31
C SER A 308 -6.15 11.36 21.20
N LYS A 309 -7.25 10.60 21.13
CA LYS A 309 -7.27 9.14 21.03
C LYS A 309 -7.57 8.65 19.62
N CYS A 310 -7.88 9.56 18.69
CA CYS A 310 -8.12 9.28 17.29
C CYS A 310 -6.83 9.33 16.47
N VAL A 311 -6.70 8.45 15.49
CA VAL A 311 -5.63 8.50 14.50
C VAL A 311 -6.11 9.31 13.30
N GLU A 312 -5.31 10.31 12.88
CA GLU A 312 -5.62 11.16 11.72
C GLU A 312 -7.03 11.79 11.80
N TYR A 313 -7.34 12.48 12.90
CA TYR A 313 -8.64 13.13 13.15
C TYR A 313 -9.15 14.03 12.00
N ASN A 314 -8.23 14.60 11.20
CA ASN A 314 -8.54 15.48 10.07
C ASN A 314 -8.70 14.75 8.71
N ALA A 315 -8.54 13.43 8.65
CA ALA A 315 -8.56 12.64 7.41
C ALA A 315 -9.81 11.72 7.25
N LEU A 316 -10.73 11.76 8.22
CA LEU A 316 -12.01 11.04 8.20
C LEU A 316 -13.12 11.85 7.52
#